data_AF-A0AAQ0RXY8-F1
#
_entry.id   AF-A0AAQ0RXY8-F1
#
_cell.length_a   1.000
_cell.length_b   1.000
_cell.length_c   1.000
_cell.angle_alpha   90.00
_cell.angle_beta   90.00
_cell.angle_gamma   90.00
#
_symmetry.space_group_name_H-M   'P 1'
#
loop_
_entity.id
_entity.type
_entity.pdbx_description
1 polymer ?
#
loop_
_entity_poly.entity_id
_entity_poly.type
_entity_poly.pdbx_seq_one_letter_code
_entity_poly.pdbx_strand_id
1 'polypeptide(L)' 'MPKSQQVLVGICLILFIFDLIAPVIGTVMHIELLGFSSPLIKGTQLAFVIFFGVFTYRQIKRKGFK' A
#
# COMPACT_ATOMS: atom_id res chain seq x y z
N MET A 1 5.67 -11.66 -15.48
CA MET A 1 5.79 -11.67 -14.00
C MET A 1 4.97 -12.85 -13.49
N PRO A 2 5.46 -13.72 -12.59
CA PRO A 2 4.70 -14.85 -12.08
C PRO A 2 3.37 -14.40 -11.47
N LYS A 3 2.32 -15.22 -11.58
CA LYS A 3 0.98 -14.87 -11.07
C LYS A 3 1.01 -14.41 -9.62
N SER A 4 1.81 -15.07 -8.76
CA SER A 4 1.97 -14.69 -7.36
C SER A 4 2.56 -13.29 -7.14
N GLN A 5 3.41 -12.80 -8.05
CA GLN A 5 3.90 -11.41 -8.00
C GLN A 5 2.90 -10.41 -8.58
N GLN A 6 2.09 -10.82 -9.56
CA GLN A 6 0.99 -9.99 -10.10
C GLN A 6 -0.07 -9.73 -9.04
N VAL A 7 -0.40 -10.76 -8.25
CA VAL A 7 -1.29 -10.59 -7.09
C VAL A 7 -0.68 -9.62 -6.08
N LEU A 8 0.60 -9.79 -5.73
CA LEU A 8 1.27 -8.91 -4.76
C LEU A 8 1.31 -7.45 -5.22
N VAL A 9 1.62 -7.19 -6.49
CA VAL A 9 1.63 -5.82 -7.02
C VAL A 9 0.22 -5.23 -7.06
N GLY A 10 -0.79 -6.04 -7.39
CA GLY A 10 -2.19 -5.63 -7.36
C GLY A 10 -2.62 -5.18 -5.96
N ILE A 11 -2.28 -5.96 -4.93
CA ILE A 11 -2.52 -5.58 -3.53
C ILE A 11 -1.80 -4.28 -3.18
N CYS A 12 -0.52 -4.13 -3.56
CA CYS A 12 0.23 -2.90 -3.31
C CYS A 12 -0.43 -1.68 -3.98
N LEU A 13 -0.91 -1.81 -5.21
CA LEU A 13 -1.58 -0.73 -5.93
C LEU A 13 -2.90 -0.34 -5.29
N ILE A 14 -3.70 -1.32 -4.85
CA ILE A 14 -4.96 -1.05 -4.15
C ILE A 14 -4.70 -0.32 -2.83
N LEU A 15 -3.76 -0.82 -2.03
CA LEU A 15 -3.38 -0.18 -0.76
C LEU A 15 -2.82 1.23 -0.98
N PHE A 16 -1.98 1.42 -1.99
CA PHE A 16 -1.43 2.74 -2.33
C PHE A 16 -2.53 3.75 -2.72
N ILE A 17 -3.46 3.34 -3.58
CA ILE A 17 -4.58 4.20 -3.99
C ILE A 17 -5.46 4.52 -2.78
N PHE A 18 -5.74 3.53 -1.93
CA PHE A 18 -6.51 3.74 -0.70
C PHE A 18 -5.80 4.72 0.24
N ASP A 19 -4.51 4.53 0.52
CA ASP A 19 -3.71 5.38 1.40
C ASP A 19 -3.57 6.82 0.89
N LEU A 20 -3.75 7.05 -0.42
CA LEU A 20 -3.71 8.38 -1.03
C LEU A 20 -5.08 9.05 -1.03
N ILE A 21 -6.13 8.33 -1.43
CA ILE A 21 -7.48 8.89 -1.62
C ILE A 21 -8.25 8.98 -0.30
N ALA A 22 -8.23 7.93 0.52
CA ALA A 22 -9.02 7.85 1.74
C ALA A 22 -8.75 9.02 2.70
N PRO A 23 -7.49 9.44 2.98
CA PRO A 23 -7.25 10.56 3.86
C PRO A 23 -7.58 11.92 3.27
N VAL A 24 -7.48 12.09 1.95
CA VAL A 24 -7.97 13.31 1.28
C VAL A 24 -9.48 13.45 1.48
N ILE A 25 -10.24 12.38 1.23
CA ILE A 25 -11.71 12.37 1.47
C ILE A 25 -12.00 12.60 2.94
N GLY A 26 -11.28 11.93 3.84
CA GLY A 26 -11.43 12.09 5.29
C GLY A 26 -11.26 13.53 5.76
N THR A 27 -10.24 14.22 5.24
CA THR A 27 -10.00 15.63 5.55
C THR A 27 -11.08 16.54 4.97
N VAL A 28 -11.52 16.34 3.73
CA VAL A 28 -12.57 17.17 3.07
C VAL A 28 -13.94 17.00 3.74
N MET A 29 -14.27 15.77 4.15
CA MET A 29 -15.58 15.44 4.72
C MET A 29 -15.60 15.53 6.25
N HIS A 30 -14.52 15.97 6.89
CA HIS A 30 -14.35 16.02 8.35
C HIS A 30 -14.58 14.67 9.05
N ILE A 31 -14.14 13.56 8.43
CA ILE A 31 -14.21 12.21 9.00
C ILE A 31 -12.89 11.89 9.69
N GLU A 32 -12.86 11.99 11.01
CA GLU A 32 -11.64 11.77 11.82
C GLU A 32 -11.03 10.37 11.61
N LEU A 33 -11.86 9.34 11.43
CA LEU A 33 -11.41 7.97 11.21
C LEU A 33 -10.59 7.80 9.92
N LEU A 34 -10.83 8.66 8.92
CA LEU A 34 -10.10 8.64 7.66
C LEU A 34 -8.99 9.68 7.62
N GLY A 35 -8.79 10.52 8.64
CA GLY A 35 -7.75 11.54 8.63
C GLY A 35 -6.32 10.98 8.51
N PHE A 36 -5.37 11.81 8.06
CA PHE A 36 -3.95 11.43 7.90
C PHE A 36 -3.28 10.93 9.19
N SER A 37 -3.76 11.36 10.35
CA SER A 37 -3.28 10.95 11.67
C SER A 37 -4.04 9.75 12.24
N SER A 38 -5.07 9.25 11.54
CA SER A 38 -5.93 8.21 12.09
C SER A 38 -5.20 6.87 12.21
N PRO A 39 -5.49 6.08 13.25
CA PRO A 39 -4.92 4.74 13.41
C PRO A 39 -5.24 3.83 12.22
N LEU A 40 -6.40 4.01 11.58
CA LEU A 40 -6.81 3.23 10.41
C LEU A 40 -5.84 3.47 9.24
N ILE A 41 -5.63 4.74 8.86
CA ILE A 41 -4.75 5.12 7.75
C ILE A 41 -3.29 4.74 8.05
N LYS A 42 -2.85 4.92 9.30
CA LYS A 42 -1.51 4.47 9.72
C LYS A 42 -1.34 2.95 9.62
N GLY A 43 -2.38 2.19 9.96
CA GLY A 43 -2.41 0.75 9.83
C GLY A 43 -2.32 0.28 8.38
N THR A 44 -3.07 0.92 7.48
CA THR A 44 -3.03 0.60 6.04
C THR A 44 -1.70 0.98 5.40
N GLN A 45 -1.12 2.12 5.78
CA GLN A 45 0.23 2.53 5.38
C GLN A 45 1.29 1.51 5.82
N LEU A 46 1.21 1.02 7.06
CA LEU A 46 2.12 -0.02 7.54
C LEU A 46 1.96 -1.33 6.75
N ALA A 47 0.72 -1.74 6.48
CA ALA A 47 0.45 -2.92 5.65
C ALA A 47 1.03 -2.75 4.24
N PHE A 48 0.85 -1.59 3.62
CA PHE A 48 1.43 -1.26 2.32
C PHE A 48 2.95 -1.44 2.33
N VAL A 49 3.65 -0.87 3.33
CA VAL A 49 5.11 -1.00 3.47
C VAL A 49 5.54 -2.47 3.56
N ILE A 50 4.82 -3.29 4.32
CA ILE A 50 5.11 -4.72 4.45
C ILE A 50 4.95 -5.44 3.10
N PHE A 51 3.80 -5.29 2.45
CA PHE A 51 3.54 -5.94 1.16
C PHE A 51 4.50 -5.46 0.07
N PHE A 52 4.78 -4.16 0.03
CA PHE A 52 5.71 -3.57 -0.92
C PHE A 52 7.14 -4.06 -0.69
N GLY A 53 7.58 -4.19 0.57
CA GLY A 53 8.87 -4.78 0.92
C GLY A 53 9.00 -6.23 0.44
N VAL A 54 7.99 -7.06 0.71
CA VAL A 54 7.95 -8.46 0.23
C VAL A 54 7.94 -8.54 -1.28
N PHE A 55 7.16 -7.70 -1.96
CA PHE A 55 7.14 -7.59 -3.41
C PHE A 55 8.53 -7.27 -3.96
N THR A 56 9.14 -6.21 -3.43
CA THR A 56 10.43 -5.69 -3.87
C THR A 56 11.54 -6.71 -3.66
N TYR A 57 11.61 -7.34 -2.48
CA TYR A 57 12.53 -8.44 -2.21
C TYR A 57 12.38 -9.58 -3.22
N ARG A 58 11.15 -10.02 -3.51
CA ARG A 58 10.90 -11.07 -4.50
C ARG A 58 11.27 -10.64 -5.92
N GLN A 59 11.09 -9.37 -6.29
CA GLN A 59 11.51 -8.86 -7.61
C GLN A 59 13.02 -8.89 -7.75
N ILE A 60 13.73 -8.33 -6.76
CA ILE A 60 15.19 -8.30 -6.72
C ILE A 60 15.74 -9.72 -6.79
N LYS A 61 15.24 -10.64 -5.96
CA LYS A 61 15.71 -12.04 -5.95
C LYS A 61 15.55 -12.75 -7.29
N ARG A 62 14.46 -12.47 -8.04
CA ARG A 62 14.24 -13.12 -9.34
C ARG A 62 15.00 -12.47 -10.49
N LYS A 63 15.09 -11.15 -10.52
CA LYS A 63 15.64 -10.42 -11.67
C LYS A 63 17.11 -10.05 -11.48
N GLY A 64 17.62 -10.11 -10.24
CA GLY A 64 18.85 -9.45 -9.84
C GLY A 64 18.70 -7.92 -9.83
N PHE A 65 19.64 -7.24 -9.20
CA PHE A 65 19.94 -5.85 -9.52
C PHE A 65 20.79 -5.88 -10.80
N LYS A 66 20.16 -5.93 -11.97
CA LYS A 66 20.85 -5.58 -13.21
C LYS A 66 20.76 -4.08 -13.42
#